data_AF-U1N610-F1
#
_entry.id   AF-U1N610-F1
#
_cell.length_a   1.000
_cell.length_b   1.000
_cell.length_c   1.000
_cell.angle_alpha   90.00
_cell.angle_beta   90.00
_cell.angle_gamma   90.00
#
_symmetry.space_group_name_H-M   'P 1'
#
loop_
_entity.id
_entity.type
_entity.pdbx_description
1 polymer ?
#
loop_
_entity_poly.entity_id
_entity_poly.type
_entity_poly.pdbx_seq_one_letter_code
_entity_poly.pdbx_strand_id
1 'polypeptide(L)'
;LDDVIAERQSVAFRQHNTGVGHRSDIDGWDAGRYPEKASKAFKELIANVKANATEQGFDGSSMTITHVAAHKVGERQGRKPRAFGSADPWNTTLCDVELIAEEGDI
;
A
#
# COMPACT_ATOMS: atom_id res chain seq x y z
N LEU A 1 -10.23 -0.74 2.64
CA LEU A 1 -9.47 -0.97 1.37
C LEU A 1 -10.40 -1.13 0.17
N ASP A 2 -11.51 -1.87 0.29
CA ASP A 2 -12.47 -2.01 -0.82
C ASP A 2 -13.05 -0.68 -1.32
N ASP A 3 -13.30 0.26 -0.42
CA ASP A 3 -13.76 1.60 -0.82
C ASP A 3 -12.66 2.43 -1.50
N VAL A 4 -11.38 2.17 -1.22
CA VAL A 4 -10.26 2.79 -1.95
C VAL A 4 -10.19 2.22 -3.37
N ILE A 5 -10.33 0.90 -3.51
CA ILE A 5 -10.34 0.22 -4.81
C ILE A 5 -11.54 0.66 -5.66
N ALA A 6 -12.69 0.90 -5.03
CA ALA A 6 -13.89 1.41 -5.70
C ALA A 6 -13.92 2.95 -5.84
N GLU A 7 -12.81 3.64 -5.54
CA GLU A 7 -12.67 5.10 -5.61
C GLU A 7 -13.69 5.90 -4.77
N ARG A 8 -14.24 5.29 -3.73
CA ARG A 8 -15.21 5.90 -2.79
C ARG A 8 -14.54 6.56 -1.59
N GLN A 9 -13.37 6.08 -1.18
CA GLN A 9 -12.57 6.64 -0.08
C GLN A 9 -11.14 6.91 -0.55
N SER A 10 -10.65 8.14 -0.41
CA SER A 10 -9.28 8.48 -0.79
C SER A 10 -8.27 8.15 0.31
N VAL A 11 -7.03 7.87 -0.12
CA VAL A 11 -5.88 7.71 0.77
C VAL A 11 -5.12 9.03 0.79
N ALA A 12 -4.84 9.55 1.99
CA ALA A 12 -4.05 10.75 2.17
C ALA A 12 -2.60 10.55 1.71
N PHE A 13 -2.15 11.41 0.79
CA PHE A 13 -0.77 11.44 0.32
C PHE A 13 -0.06 12.55 1.10
N ARG A 14 0.61 12.19 2.20
CA ARG A 14 1.25 13.16 3.12
C ARG A 14 2.68 13.56 2.73
N GLN A 15 3.40 12.67 2.07
CA GLN A 15 4.80 12.91 1.69
C GLN A 15 4.97 13.05 0.17
N HIS A 16 4.55 12.04 -0.58
CA HIS A 16 4.69 12.01 -2.05
C HIS A 16 3.48 12.68 -2.74
N ASN A 17 3.27 13.97 -2.49
CA ASN A 17 2.06 14.70 -2.89
C ASN A 17 2.23 15.78 -3.96
N THR A 18 3.44 15.97 -4.50
CA THR A 18 3.69 16.96 -5.56
C THR A 18 2.73 16.76 -6.75
N GLY A 19 1.92 17.78 -7.05
CA GLY A 19 0.95 17.76 -8.15
C GLY A 19 -0.27 16.86 -7.92
N VAL A 20 -0.52 16.40 -6.69
CA VAL A 20 -1.73 15.66 -6.33
C VAL A 20 -2.86 16.65 -6.02
N GLY A 21 -4.04 16.43 -6.58
CA GLY A 21 -5.21 17.27 -6.33
C GLY A 21 -5.79 17.09 -4.93
N HIS A 22 -6.48 18.12 -4.44
CA HIS A 22 -7.13 18.09 -3.13
C HIS A 22 -8.35 17.16 -3.12
N ARG A 23 -8.65 16.60 -1.94
CA ARG A 23 -9.75 15.67 -1.69
C ARG A 23 -10.51 16.10 -0.45
N SER A 24 -11.83 16.28 -0.58
CA SER A 24 -12.69 16.77 0.50
C SER A 24 -12.96 15.74 1.59
N ASP A 25 -12.76 14.45 1.29
CA ASP A 25 -13.01 13.33 2.20
C ASP A 25 -11.84 13.03 3.16
N ILE A 26 -10.77 13.82 3.10
CA ILE A 26 -9.60 13.67 3.97
C ILE A 26 -9.67 14.69 5.09
N ASP A 27 -9.65 14.20 6.33
CA ASP A 27 -9.57 15.05 7.51
C ASP A 27 -8.11 15.45 7.82
N GLY A 28 -7.91 16.73 8.12
CA GLY A 28 -6.60 17.29 8.51
C GLY A 28 -5.51 17.27 7.42
N TRP A 29 -5.84 16.99 6.16
CA TRP A 29 -4.90 17.01 5.03
C TRP A 29 -5.62 17.29 3.71
N ASP A 30 -4.90 17.78 2.71
CA ASP A 30 -5.48 18.22 1.43
C ASP A 30 -5.39 17.16 0.33
N ALA A 31 -4.22 16.60 0.09
CA ALA A 31 -3.91 15.79 -1.08
C ALA A 31 -4.26 14.30 -0.89
N GLY A 32 -4.89 13.69 -1.90
CA GLY A 32 -5.21 12.26 -1.87
C GLY A 32 -5.44 11.61 -3.23
N ARG A 33 -5.34 10.28 -3.26
CA ARG A 33 -5.58 9.43 -4.44
C ARG A 33 -6.19 8.08 -4.06
N TYR A 34 -6.43 7.25 -5.07
CA TYR A 34 -6.93 5.89 -4.96
C TYR A 34 -5.89 4.88 -5.49
N PRO A 35 -4.90 4.47 -4.70
CA PRO A 35 -3.82 3.59 -5.15
C PRO A 35 -4.27 2.12 -5.29
N GLU A 36 -5.18 1.84 -6.23
CA GLU A 36 -5.87 0.56 -6.42
C GLU A 36 -4.93 -0.66 -6.40
N LYS A 37 -3.84 -0.62 -7.18
CA LYS A 37 -2.87 -1.72 -7.28
C LYS A 37 -2.23 -2.06 -5.92
N ALA A 38 -1.82 -1.04 -5.17
CA ALA A 38 -1.23 -1.26 -3.85
C ALA A 38 -2.30 -1.74 -2.87
N SER A 39 -3.50 -1.15 -2.89
CA SER A 39 -4.61 -1.57 -2.02
C SER A 39 -5.01 -3.03 -2.22
N LYS A 40 -4.98 -3.55 -3.45
CA LYS A 40 -5.18 -4.97 -3.75
C LYS A 40 -4.12 -5.86 -3.09
N ALA A 41 -2.84 -5.50 -3.23
CA ALA A 41 -1.74 -6.25 -2.58
C ALA A 41 -1.85 -6.24 -1.05
N PHE A 42 -2.20 -5.10 -0.43
CA PHE A 42 -2.45 -5.03 1.01
C PHE A 42 -3.67 -5.87 1.44
N LYS A 43 -4.71 -5.95 0.61
CA LYS A 43 -5.88 -6.79 0.88
C LYS A 43 -5.50 -8.28 0.88
N GLU A 44 -4.68 -8.72 -0.06
CA GLU A 44 -4.16 -10.08 -0.11
C GLU A 44 -3.29 -10.39 1.12
N LEU A 45 -2.41 -9.46 1.52
CA LEU A 45 -1.59 -9.59 2.74
C LEU A 45 -2.46 -9.76 4.00
N ILE A 46 -3.46 -8.90 4.18
CA ILE A 46 -4.37 -8.98 5.34
C ILE A 46 -5.16 -10.29 5.32
N ALA A 47 -5.62 -10.76 4.15
CA ALA A 47 -6.31 -12.05 4.05
C ALA A 47 -5.40 -13.22 4.46
N ASN A 48 -4.12 -13.19 4.09
CA ASN A 48 -3.15 -14.18 4.52
C ASN A 48 -2.90 -14.14 6.04
N VAL A 49 -2.71 -12.94 6.60
CA VAL A 49 -2.54 -12.75 8.06
C VAL A 49 -3.75 -13.31 8.82
N LYS A 50 -4.97 -13.03 8.37
CA LYS A 50 -6.20 -13.58 8.96
C LYS A 50 -6.24 -15.10 8.90
N ALA A 51 -5.91 -15.69 7.76
CA ALA A 51 -5.88 -17.14 7.61
C ALA A 51 -4.86 -17.80 8.55
N ASN A 52 -3.66 -17.22 8.67
CA ASN A 52 -2.62 -17.71 9.58
C ASN A 52 -3.04 -17.57 11.05
N ALA A 53 -3.74 -16.50 11.42
CA ALA A 53 -4.26 -16.30 12.76
C ALA A 53 -5.34 -17.33 13.12
N THR A 54 -6.30 -17.57 12.21
CA THR A 54 -7.35 -18.59 12.39
C THR A 54 -6.77 -19.99 12.53
N GLU A 55 -5.76 -20.35 11.73
CA GLU A 55 -5.06 -21.64 11.85
C GLU A 55 -4.39 -21.81 13.22
N GLN A 56 -3.92 -20.72 13.81
CA GLN A 56 -3.32 -20.70 15.16
C GLN A 56 -4.36 -20.65 16.29
N GLY A 57 -5.65 -20.60 15.98
CA GLY A 57 -6.75 -20.58 16.95
C GLY A 57 -7.18 -19.18 17.43
N PHE A 58 -6.65 -18.11 16.82
CA PHE A 58 -7.05 -16.73 17.10
C PHE A 58 -8.28 -16.31 16.27
N ASP A 59 -9.04 -15.33 16.76
CA ASP A 59 -10.00 -14.62 15.91
C ASP A 59 -9.29 -13.54 15.09
N GLY A 60 -8.70 -13.94 13.96
CA GLY A 60 -7.96 -13.04 13.08
C GLY A 60 -8.74 -11.82 12.58
N SER A 61 -10.08 -11.82 12.65
CA SER A 61 -10.88 -10.65 12.24
C SER A 61 -11.02 -9.57 13.32
N SER A 62 -10.81 -9.90 14.59
CA SER A 62 -10.82 -8.95 15.70
C SER A 62 -9.43 -8.48 16.12
N MET A 63 -8.37 -9.11 15.63
CA MET A 63 -6.99 -8.68 15.88
C MET A 63 -6.70 -7.27 15.34
N THR A 64 -5.86 -6.55 16.08
CA THR A 64 -5.44 -5.19 15.76
C THR A 64 -4.08 -5.21 15.06
N ILE A 65 -3.92 -4.46 13.97
CA ILE A 65 -2.62 -4.27 13.31
C ILE A 65 -1.78 -3.34 14.20
N THR A 66 -0.75 -3.88 14.86
CA THR A 66 0.15 -3.14 15.75
C THR A 66 1.36 -2.57 15.02
N HIS A 67 1.82 -3.25 13.96
CA HIS A 67 2.89 -2.77 13.10
C HIS A 67 2.57 -3.03 11.63
N VAL A 68 2.84 -2.04 10.79
CA VAL A 68 2.82 -2.19 9.33
C VAL A 68 3.83 -1.24 8.71
N ALA A 69 4.71 -1.76 7.88
CA ALA A 69 5.72 -0.97 7.22
C ALA A 69 6.04 -1.52 5.83
N ALA A 70 6.23 -0.61 4.88
CA ALA A 70 6.66 -0.93 3.52
C ALA A 70 8.12 -0.51 3.33
N HIS A 71 8.93 -1.42 2.82
CA HIS A 71 10.36 -1.24 2.62
C HIS A 71 10.70 -1.42 1.14
N LYS A 72 11.36 -0.43 0.52
CA LYS A 72 11.93 -0.62 -0.82
C LYS A 72 13.15 -1.52 -0.71
N VAL A 73 13.05 -2.72 -1.27
CA VAL A 73 14.13 -3.73 -1.23
C VAL A 73 15.02 -3.70 -2.46
N GLY A 74 14.56 -3.07 -3.54
CA GLY A 74 15.38 -2.90 -4.73
C GLY A 74 14.61 -2.35 -5.93
N GLU A 75 15.18 -2.58 -7.11
CA GLU A 75 14.59 -2.20 -8.38
C GLU A 75 14.84 -3.30 -9.42
N ARG A 76 13.81 -3.64 -10.18
CA ARG A 76 13.96 -4.42 -11.41
C ARG A 76 14.39 -3.47 -12.52
N GLN A 77 15.59 -3.68 -13.05
CA GLN A 77 16.17 -2.81 -14.07
C GLN A 77 15.47 -2.96 -15.41
N GLY A 78 15.23 -1.83 -16.07
CA GLY A 78 14.73 -1.74 -17.44
C GLY A 78 15.41 -0.59 -18.18
N ARG A 79 15.28 -0.54 -19.51
CA ARG A 79 15.78 0.56 -20.33
C ARG A 79 14.72 1.04 -21.30
N LYS A 80 14.63 2.36 -21.47
CA LYS A 80 13.76 3.01 -22.45
C LYS A 80 14.60 3.70 -23.51
N PRO A 81 14.58 3.24 -24.78
CA PRO A 81 15.22 3.95 -25.88
C PRO A 81 14.70 5.39 -25.99
N ARG A 82 15.59 6.31 -26.33
CA ARG A 82 15.35 7.73 -26.49
C ARG A 82 15.80 8.20 -27.87
N ALA A 83 15.45 9.44 -28.20
CA ALA A 83 15.93 10.08 -29.41
C ALA A 83 17.46 10.12 -29.47
N PHE A 84 17.99 10.21 -30.69
CA PHE A 84 19.43 10.32 -30.95
C PHE A 84 20.27 9.15 -30.41
N GLY A 85 19.68 7.94 -30.30
CA GLY A 85 20.40 6.71 -29.97
C GLY A 85 20.74 6.51 -28.48
N SER A 86 20.21 7.35 -27.58
CA SER A 86 20.40 7.21 -26.14
C SER A 86 19.35 6.29 -25.50
N ALA A 87 19.58 5.84 -24.26
CA ALA A 87 18.62 5.06 -23.50
C ALA A 87 18.71 5.37 -22.00
N ASP A 88 17.55 5.62 -21.38
CA ASP A 88 17.45 5.96 -19.96
C ASP A 88 17.03 4.73 -19.13
N PRO A 89 17.35 4.67 -17.82
CA PRO A 89 16.77 3.70 -16.90
C PRO A 89 15.25 3.79 -16.88
N TRP A 90 14.59 2.63 -16.87
CA TRP A 90 13.13 2.50 -16.76
C TRP A 90 12.81 1.39 -15.78
N ASN A 91 13.10 1.66 -14.52
CA ASN A 91 13.12 0.65 -13.47
C ASN A 91 11.75 0.51 -12.80
N THR A 92 11.46 -0.69 -12.32
CA THR A 92 10.30 -0.96 -11.46
C THR A 92 10.75 -1.12 -10.03
N THR A 93 10.20 -0.33 -9.11
CA THR A 93 10.46 -0.48 -7.67
C THR A 93 9.98 -1.83 -7.17
N LEU A 94 10.81 -2.50 -6.37
CA LEU A 94 10.46 -3.70 -5.61
C LEU A 94 10.34 -3.32 -4.14
N CYS A 95 9.23 -3.69 -3.51
CA CYS A 95 8.97 -3.43 -2.10
C CYS A 95 8.52 -4.69 -1.39
N ASP A 96 9.01 -4.87 -0.17
CA ASP A 96 8.49 -5.82 0.80
C ASP A 96 7.62 -5.07 1.81
N VAL A 97 6.64 -5.76 2.40
CA VAL A 97 5.76 -5.20 3.42
C VAL A 97 5.70 -6.17 4.59
N GLU A 98 5.95 -5.67 5.79
CA GLU A 98 5.76 -6.40 7.04
C GLU A 98 4.47 -5.95 7.71
N LEU A 99 3.78 -6.89 8.36
CA LEU A 99 2.54 -6.66 9.10
C LEU A 99 2.52 -7.56 10.33
N ILE A 100 2.32 -6.96 11.50
CA ILE A 100 2.11 -7.64 12.78
C ILE A 100 0.71 -7.31 13.25
N ALA A 101 -0.03 -8.35 13.63
CA ALA A 101 -1.33 -8.22 14.25
C ALA A 101 -1.29 -8.91 15.62
N GLU A 102 -1.89 -8.28 16.61
CA GLU A 102 -1.98 -8.77 17.99
C GLU A 102 -3.45 -8.83 18.41
N GLU A 103 -3.78 -9.72 19.34
CA GLU A 103 -5.08 -9.68 20.01
C GLU A 103 -5.18 -8.37 20.79
N GLY A 104 -6.36 -7.74 20.77
CA GLY A 104 -6.58 -6.54 21.57
C GLY A 104 -6.48 -6.86 23.05
N ASP A 105 -5.84 -5.99 23.82
CA ASP A 105 -5.93 -6.01 25.28
C ASP A 105 -7.41 -5.84 25.67
N ILE A 106 -7.99 -6.85 26.34
CA ILE A 106 -9.33 -6.77 26.95
C ILE A 106 -9.28 -5.88 28.20
#